data_AF-A0A2G6PLQ6-F1
#
_entry.id   AF-A0A2G6PLQ6-F1
#
_cell.length_a   1.000
_cell.length_b   1.000
_cell.length_c   1.000
_cell.angle_alpha   90.00
_cell.angle_beta   90.00
_cell.angle_gamma   90.00
#
_symmetry.space_group_name_H-M   'P 1'
#
loop_
_entity.id
_entity.type
_entity.pdbx_description
1 polymer ?
#
loop_
_entity_poly.entity_id
_entity_poly.type
_entity_poly.pdbx_seq_one_letter_code
_entity_poly.pdbx_strand_id
1 'polypeptide(L)'
;MIIKSRNIDNRLAFTLIELIVSITIFIIILISVTSIFISSNDIAMKTDINRAMQENIKNIVETISEDIRKYGIKGVSKSKPDVDCNSSGYSVGKYQIGNKFCTGNSEFYIAKKDLLGNFVRVDNLSDCQSLNDVCTLLKDGEPLSNSFVTFKEISFKISDESIKKLTINFVMQPSTKKGIKTKLIEENKIIFQTTISEKLIKTN
;
A
#
# COMPACT_ATOMS: atom_id res chain seq x y z
N MET A 1 -40.76 -54.21 48.09
CA MET A 1 -40.55 -53.10 47.14
C MET A 1 -40.37 -51.82 47.96
N ILE A 2 -39.13 -51.42 48.23
CA ILE A 2 -38.82 -50.27 49.10
C ILE A 2 -38.66 -49.04 48.21
N ILE A 3 -39.60 -48.08 48.32
CA ILE A 3 -39.50 -46.79 47.66
C ILE A 3 -38.51 -45.94 48.47
N LYS A 4 -37.29 -45.80 47.94
CA LYS A 4 -36.27 -44.91 48.51
C LYS A 4 -36.67 -43.46 48.22
N SER A 5 -37.24 -42.81 49.24
CA SER A 5 -37.48 -41.35 49.23
C SER A 5 -36.15 -40.62 49.02
N ARG A 6 -36.05 -39.83 47.94
CA ARG A 6 -34.91 -38.95 47.70
C ARG A 6 -35.04 -37.73 48.60
N ASN A 7 -34.12 -37.60 49.56
CA ASN A 7 -33.90 -36.35 50.28
C ASN A 7 -33.47 -35.29 49.26
N ILE A 8 -34.29 -34.25 49.08
CA ILE A 8 -33.90 -33.07 48.32
C ILE A 8 -33.15 -32.20 49.31
N ASP A 9 -31.82 -32.26 49.28
CA ASP A 9 -30.99 -31.34 50.04
C ASP A 9 -31.34 -29.91 49.63
N ASN A 10 -31.89 -29.13 50.57
CA ASN A 10 -32.14 -27.70 50.43
C ASN A 10 -30.82 -26.98 50.20
N ARG A 11 -30.39 -26.91 48.93
CA ARG A 11 -29.33 -26.00 48.51
C ARG A 11 -29.91 -24.59 48.57
N LEU A 12 -29.24 -23.70 49.30
CA LEU A 12 -29.53 -22.26 49.29
C LEU A 12 -29.55 -21.80 47.83
N ALA A 13 -30.73 -21.44 47.33
CA ALA A 13 -30.91 -20.91 46.00
C ALA A 13 -30.40 -19.46 45.96
N PHE A 14 -29.75 -19.09 44.86
CA PHE A 14 -29.32 -17.71 44.64
C PHE A 14 -30.52 -16.77 44.66
N THR A 15 -30.37 -15.64 45.36
CA THR A 15 -31.38 -14.60 45.35
C THR A 15 -31.41 -13.91 44.00
N LEU A 16 -32.58 -13.39 43.60
CA LEU A 16 -32.73 -12.67 42.34
C LEU A 16 -31.75 -11.49 42.22
N ILE A 17 -31.47 -10.81 43.35
CA ILE A 17 -30.54 -9.68 43.39
C ILE A 17 -29.09 -10.11 43.13
N GLU A 18 -28.63 -11.23 43.72
CA GLU A 18 -27.29 -11.77 43.47
C GLU A 18 -27.08 -12.14 42.00
N LEU A 19 -28.14 -12.67 41.36
CA LEU A 19 -28.11 -13.03 39.94
C LEU A 19 -28.02 -11.77 39.05
N ILE A 20 -28.82 -10.73 39.34
CA ILE A 20 -28.78 -9.46 38.59
C ILE A 20 -27.41 -8.77 38.73
N VAL A 21 -26.85 -8.74 39.93
CA VAL A 21 -25.53 -8.15 40.19
C VAL A 21 -24.44 -8.92 39.43
N SER A 22 -24.48 -10.25 39.46
CA SER A 22 -23.51 -11.10 38.76
C SER A 22 -23.54 -10.91 37.25
N ILE A 23 -24.74 -10.85 36.65
CA ILE A 23 -24.89 -10.59 35.20
C ILE A 23 -24.38 -9.20 34.85
N THR A 24 -24.66 -8.20 35.68
CA THR A 24 -24.22 -6.82 35.42
C THR A 24 -22.70 -6.71 35.42
N ILE A 25 -22.03 -7.31 36.42
CA ILE A 25 -20.56 -7.35 36.48
C ILE A 25 -19.99 -8.09 35.27
N PHE A 26 -20.59 -9.22 34.89
CA PHE A 26 -20.17 -9.99 33.73
C PHE A 26 -20.28 -9.18 32.43
N ILE A 27 -21.38 -8.44 32.22
CA ILE A 27 -21.57 -7.59 31.03
C ILE A 27 -20.52 -6.48 30.98
N ILE A 28 -20.23 -5.82 32.12
CA ILE A 28 -19.20 -4.77 32.17
C ILE A 28 -17.83 -5.32 31.76
N ILE A 29 -17.46 -6.50 32.27
CA ILE A 29 -16.20 -7.16 31.91
C ILE A 29 -16.21 -7.54 30.42
N LEU A 30 -17.29 -8.13 29.91
CA LEU A 30 -17.40 -8.55 28.52
C LEU A 30 -17.24 -7.38 27.54
N ILE A 31 -17.91 -6.25 27.82
CA ILE A 31 -17.80 -5.03 27.00
C ILE A 31 -16.34 -4.52 27.00
N SER A 32 -15.71 -4.50 28.17
CA SER A 32 -14.32 -4.05 28.32
C SER A 32 -13.35 -4.93 27.51
N VAL A 33 -13.46 -6.25 27.64
CA VAL A 33 -12.63 -7.22 26.90
C VAL A 33 -12.87 -7.10 25.39
N THR A 34 -14.12 -6.98 24.96
CA THR A 34 -14.45 -6.83 23.54
C THR A 34 -13.88 -5.54 22.95
N SER A 35 -13.94 -4.44 23.70
CA SER A 35 -13.37 -3.15 23.28
C SER A 35 -11.84 -3.24 23.11
N ILE A 36 -11.15 -3.84 24.09
CA ILE A 36 -9.71 -4.08 24.02
C ILE A 36 -9.36 -4.96 22.82
N PHE A 37 -10.14 -6.02 22.57
CA PHE A 37 -9.95 -6.91 21.43
C PHE A 37 -10.08 -6.18 20.10
N ILE A 38 -11.14 -5.37 19.92
CA ILE A 38 -11.34 -4.59 18.69
C ILE A 38 -10.16 -3.63 18.46
N SER A 39 -9.74 -2.91 19.51
CA SER A 39 -8.61 -1.98 19.44
C SER A 39 -7.31 -2.69 19.09
N SER A 40 -7.01 -3.81 19.76
CA SER A 40 -5.83 -4.62 19.50
C SER A 40 -5.80 -5.16 18.06
N ASN A 41 -6.96 -5.62 17.56
CA ASN A 41 -7.07 -6.11 16.19
C ASN A 41 -6.89 -4.99 15.15
N ASP A 42 -7.47 -3.81 15.37
CA ASP A 42 -7.27 -2.67 14.47
C ASP A 42 -5.79 -2.23 14.44
N ILE A 43 -5.08 -2.27 15.58
CA ILE A 43 -3.63 -2.00 15.65
C ILE A 43 -2.80 -3.06 14.91
N ALA A 44 -3.14 -4.34 15.08
CA ALA A 44 -2.48 -5.44 14.38
C ALA A 44 -2.62 -5.28 12.86
N MET A 45 -3.84 -5.00 12.37
CA MET A 45 -4.09 -4.73 10.96
C MET A 45 -3.33 -3.53 10.43
N LYS A 46 -3.28 -2.40 11.17
CA LYS A 46 -2.48 -1.23 10.78
C LYS A 46 -0.99 -1.56 10.67
N THR A 47 -0.47 -2.35 11.60
CA THR A 47 0.93 -2.80 11.58
C THR A 47 1.23 -3.64 10.35
N ASP A 48 0.37 -4.61 10.02
CA ASP A 48 0.53 -5.47 8.84
C ASP A 48 0.44 -4.68 7.53
N ILE A 49 -0.50 -3.74 7.45
CA ILE A 49 -0.63 -2.80 6.32
C ILE A 49 0.68 -2.03 6.13
N ASN A 50 1.19 -1.40 7.20
CA ASN A 50 2.41 -0.60 7.13
C ASN A 50 3.62 -1.45 6.73
N ARG A 51 3.74 -2.66 7.28
CA ARG A 51 4.79 -3.61 6.91
C ARG A 51 4.73 -3.96 5.42
N ALA A 52 3.55 -4.32 4.92
CA ALA A 52 3.36 -4.65 3.51
C ALA A 52 3.66 -3.45 2.60
N MET A 53 3.26 -2.23 2.98
CA MET A 53 3.54 -1.04 2.20
C MET A 53 5.05 -0.72 2.17
N GLN A 54 5.74 -0.80 3.31
CA GLN A 54 7.19 -0.59 3.38
C GLN A 54 7.98 -1.61 2.55
N GLU A 55 7.56 -2.87 2.55
CA GLU A 55 8.17 -3.90 1.72
C GLU A 55 8.02 -3.59 0.22
N ASN A 56 6.84 -3.14 -0.22
CA ASN A 56 6.64 -2.68 -1.59
C ASN A 56 7.51 -1.45 -1.92
N ILE A 57 7.60 -0.46 -1.02
CA ILE A 57 8.48 0.72 -1.19
C ILE A 57 9.90 0.26 -1.42
N LYS A 58 10.40 -0.61 -0.54
CA LYS A 58 11.76 -1.13 -0.59
C LYS A 58 12.02 -1.82 -1.93
N ASN A 59 11.17 -2.76 -2.33
CA ASN A 59 11.34 -3.51 -3.58
C ASN A 59 11.35 -2.59 -4.81
N ILE A 60 10.46 -1.59 -4.85
CA ILE A 60 10.39 -0.62 -5.95
C ILE A 60 11.64 0.23 -6.00
N VAL A 61 12.05 0.80 -4.87
CA VAL A 61 13.22 1.68 -4.78
C VAL A 61 14.49 0.90 -5.11
N GLU A 62 14.64 -0.33 -4.63
CA GLU A 62 15.79 -1.19 -4.94
C GLU A 62 15.83 -1.52 -6.44
N THR A 63 14.71 -1.94 -7.03
CA THR A 63 14.63 -2.26 -8.46
C THR A 63 14.94 -1.05 -9.34
N ILE A 64 14.35 0.11 -9.04
CA ILE A 64 14.62 1.34 -9.80
C ILE A 64 16.06 1.81 -9.60
N SER A 65 16.59 1.74 -8.37
CA SER A 65 17.96 2.12 -8.07
C SER A 65 18.96 1.24 -8.80
N GLU A 66 18.72 -0.06 -8.85
CA GLU A 66 19.55 -1.01 -9.57
C GLU A 66 19.56 -0.72 -11.08
N ASP A 67 18.38 -0.50 -11.67
CA ASP A 67 18.28 -0.18 -13.09
C ASP A 67 18.95 1.16 -13.44
N ILE A 68 18.82 2.19 -12.58
CA ILE A 68 19.51 3.47 -12.77
C ILE A 68 21.02 3.30 -12.70
N ARG A 69 21.52 2.50 -11.75
CA ARG A 69 22.96 2.28 -11.60
C ARG A 69 23.55 1.47 -12.76
N LYS A 70 22.79 0.53 -13.31
CA LYS A 70 23.23 -0.35 -14.41
C LYS A 70 23.08 0.29 -15.79
N TYR A 71 21.94 0.94 -16.05
CA TYR A 71 21.55 1.38 -17.41
C TYR A 71 21.38 2.89 -17.53
N GLY A 72 21.52 3.64 -16.43
CA GLY A 72 21.40 5.09 -16.43
C GLY A 72 19.97 5.60 -16.58
N ILE A 73 19.84 6.93 -16.58
CA ILE A 73 18.56 7.64 -16.70
C ILE A 73 18.33 8.10 -18.14
N LYS A 74 17.30 7.53 -18.80
CA LYS A 74 16.91 7.91 -20.18
C LYS A 74 15.94 9.09 -20.19
N GLY A 75 14.84 9.00 -19.44
CA GLY A 75 13.89 10.09 -19.30
C GLY A 75 12.57 9.81 -18.61
N VAL A 76 11.68 10.81 -18.64
CA VAL A 76 10.29 10.71 -18.16
C VAL A 76 9.32 11.18 -19.23
N SER A 77 8.09 10.66 -19.21
CA SER A 77 7.00 11.08 -20.11
C SER A 77 5.71 11.33 -19.32
N LYS A 78 4.90 12.28 -19.80
CA LYS A 78 3.59 12.65 -19.21
C LYS A 78 2.39 11.98 -19.90
N SER A 79 2.47 11.60 -21.18
CA SER A 79 1.32 11.11 -21.95
C SER A 79 1.70 10.20 -23.13
N LYS A 80 0.74 9.41 -23.64
CA LYS A 80 0.84 8.78 -24.97
C LYS A 80 0.68 9.85 -26.09
N PRO A 81 1.34 9.68 -27.26
CA PRO A 81 2.03 8.50 -27.75
C PRO A 81 3.56 8.67 -27.66
N ASP A 82 4.10 9.09 -26.51
CA ASP A 82 5.55 9.10 -26.34
C ASP A 82 6.05 7.66 -26.25
N VAL A 83 6.31 7.09 -27.43
CA VAL A 83 6.85 5.76 -27.69
C VAL A 83 8.24 5.62 -27.09
N ASP A 84 8.92 6.72 -26.81
CA ASP A 84 10.18 6.72 -26.12
C ASP A 84 10.15 7.80 -25.04
N CYS A 85 10.69 7.50 -23.87
CA CYS A 85 11.20 8.53 -22.97
C CYS A 85 12.41 9.24 -23.61
N ASN A 86 12.24 9.76 -24.84
CA ASN A 86 13.34 10.24 -25.67
C ASN A 86 13.79 11.61 -25.19
N SER A 87 15.10 11.67 -25.06
CA SER A 87 15.89 12.68 -24.40
C SER A 87 16.09 13.94 -25.25
N SER A 88 15.18 14.27 -26.17
CA SER A 88 15.38 15.38 -27.14
C SER A 88 15.20 16.79 -26.54
N GLY A 89 15.01 16.89 -25.22
CA GLY A 89 14.87 18.16 -24.49
C GLY A 89 15.74 18.30 -23.24
N TYR A 90 16.77 17.46 -23.05
CA TYR A 90 17.71 17.59 -21.91
C TYR A 90 18.62 18.80 -22.10
N SER A 91 18.15 19.97 -21.70
CA SER A 91 19.03 21.11 -21.44
C SER A 91 19.48 21.04 -19.98
N VAL A 92 20.78 21.14 -19.73
CA VAL A 92 21.35 21.29 -18.37
C VAL A 92 20.58 22.38 -17.62
N GLY A 93 20.14 22.08 -16.39
CA GLY A 93 19.34 22.99 -15.56
C GLY A 93 17.81 22.95 -15.75
N LYS A 94 17.27 22.08 -16.61
CA LYS A 94 15.81 21.88 -16.73
C LYS A 94 15.31 20.67 -15.96
N TYR A 95 14.18 20.84 -15.29
CA TYR A 95 13.44 19.78 -14.61
C TYR A 95 12.39 19.19 -15.53
N GLN A 96 12.32 17.86 -15.61
CA GLN A 96 11.25 17.15 -16.30
C GLN A 96 10.43 16.37 -15.29
N ILE A 97 9.12 16.30 -15.51
CA ILE A 97 8.18 15.60 -14.63
C ILE A 97 7.33 14.67 -15.50
N GLY A 98 7.09 13.44 -15.08
CA GLY A 98 6.24 12.49 -15.80
C GLY A 98 5.63 11.41 -14.91
N ASN A 99 4.66 10.68 -15.45
CA ASN A 99 4.02 9.51 -14.82
C ASN A 99 4.60 8.18 -15.35
N LYS A 100 5.45 8.25 -16.38
CA LYS A 100 6.30 7.16 -16.87
C LYS A 100 7.76 7.56 -16.73
N PHE A 101 8.58 6.61 -16.32
CA PHE A 101 10.04 6.74 -16.23
C PHE A 101 10.69 5.65 -17.07
N CYS A 102 11.77 5.96 -17.79
CA CYS A 102 12.56 4.96 -18.50
C CYS A 102 14.03 5.05 -18.14
N THR A 103 14.63 3.87 -18.00
CA THR A 103 16.09 3.68 -17.98
C THR A 103 16.57 3.30 -19.38
N GLY A 104 17.85 3.00 -19.53
CA GLY A 104 18.39 2.49 -20.80
C GLY A 104 17.81 1.14 -21.23
N ASN A 105 17.19 0.37 -20.31
CA ASN A 105 16.71 -0.99 -20.59
C ASN A 105 15.25 -1.25 -20.18
N SER A 106 14.71 -0.50 -19.21
CA SER A 106 13.42 -0.79 -18.61
C SER A 106 12.51 0.43 -18.60
N GLU A 107 11.19 0.21 -18.63
CA GLU A 107 10.18 1.24 -18.45
C GLU A 107 9.31 1.00 -17.21
N PHE A 108 9.06 2.08 -16.48
CA PHE A 108 8.28 2.11 -15.26
C PHE A 108 7.07 3.01 -15.44
N TYR A 109 5.87 2.47 -15.21
CA TYR A 109 4.64 3.25 -15.33
C TYR A 109 3.52 2.67 -14.49
N ILE A 110 2.59 3.53 -14.12
CA ILE A 110 1.36 3.12 -13.45
C ILE A 110 0.36 2.56 -14.47
N ALA A 111 -0.25 1.43 -14.15
CA ALA A 111 -1.25 0.78 -14.97
C ALA A 111 -2.44 0.31 -14.14
N LYS A 112 -3.61 0.20 -14.78
CA LYS A 112 -4.79 -0.45 -14.22
C LYS A 112 -5.18 -1.65 -15.07
N LYS A 113 -5.89 -2.60 -14.49
CA LYS A 113 -6.47 -3.71 -15.26
C LYS A 113 -7.70 -3.23 -16.03
N ASP A 114 -7.76 -3.55 -17.31
CA ASP A 114 -8.97 -3.37 -18.12
C ASP A 114 -10.02 -4.46 -17.80
N LEU A 115 -11.15 -4.42 -18.50
CA LEU A 115 -12.24 -5.39 -18.35
C LEU A 115 -11.82 -6.82 -18.73
N LEU A 116 -10.76 -6.98 -19.53
CA LEU A 116 -10.20 -8.25 -19.96
C LEU A 116 -9.08 -8.75 -19.02
N GLY A 117 -8.73 -7.96 -18.00
CA GLY A 117 -7.68 -8.26 -17.03
C GLY A 117 -6.28 -7.87 -17.46
N ASN A 118 -6.11 -7.25 -18.64
CA ASN A 118 -4.83 -6.77 -19.16
C ASN A 118 -4.45 -5.46 -18.48
N PHE A 119 -3.16 -5.25 -18.27
CA PHE A 119 -2.69 -3.99 -17.74
C PHE A 119 -2.60 -2.92 -18.82
N VAL A 120 -3.27 -1.80 -18.59
CA VAL A 120 -3.26 -0.63 -19.46
C VAL A 120 -2.68 0.55 -18.67
N ARG A 121 -1.66 1.20 -19.25
CA ARG A 121 -1.05 2.41 -18.69
C ARG A 121 -2.13 3.45 -18.41
N VAL A 122 -2.05 4.07 -17.23
CA VAL A 122 -2.92 5.17 -16.84
C VAL A 122 -2.28 6.48 -17.27
N ASP A 123 -2.94 7.18 -18.20
CA ASP A 123 -2.47 8.48 -18.70
C ASP A 123 -2.89 9.62 -17.77
N ASN A 124 -4.13 9.59 -17.27
CA ASN A 124 -4.62 10.56 -16.30
C ASN A 124 -4.62 9.96 -14.87
N LEU A 125 -3.81 10.53 -13.99
CA LEU A 125 -3.68 10.08 -12.60
C LEU A 125 -5.01 10.11 -11.83
N SER A 126 -6.01 10.90 -12.28
CA SER A 126 -7.37 10.88 -11.71
C SER A 126 -8.00 9.49 -11.73
N ASP A 127 -7.66 8.65 -12.71
CA ASP A 127 -8.23 7.31 -12.89
C ASP A 127 -7.77 6.31 -11.83
N CYS A 128 -6.81 6.72 -10.99
CA CYS A 128 -6.34 5.95 -9.85
C CYS A 128 -6.79 6.54 -8.52
N GLN A 129 -7.45 7.70 -8.49
CA GLN A 129 -7.75 8.42 -7.25
C GLN A 129 -8.97 7.88 -6.51
N SER A 130 -9.90 7.17 -7.18
CA SER A 130 -11.07 6.60 -6.49
C SER A 130 -10.64 5.51 -5.53
N LEU A 131 -11.34 5.38 -4.41
CA LEU A 131 -11.00 4.43 -3.35
C LEU A 131 -11.04 2.98 -3.83
N ASN A 132 -11.90 2.67 -4.81
CA ASN A 132 -12.07 1.34 -5.39
C ASN A 132 -11.11 1.03 -6.54
N ASP A 133 -10.41 2.02 -7.07
CA ASP A 133 -9.47 1.81 -8.18
C ASP A 133 -8.21 1.09 -7.69
N VAL A 134 -7.83 0.06 -8.43
CA VAL A 134 -6.61 -0.71 -8.20
C VAL A 134 -5.63 -0.42 -9.32
N CYS A 135 -4.66 0.43 -9.00
CA CYS A 135 -3.55 0.77 -9.88
C CYS A 135 -2.24 0.21 -9.33
N THR A 136 -1.41 -0.28 -10.23
CA THR A 136 -0.20 -1.04 -9.94
C THR A 136 0.97 -0.41 -10.70
N LEU A 137 2.14 -0.35 -10.08
CA LEU A 137 3.36 0.06 -10.76
C LEU A 137 3.92 -1.14 -11.53
N LEU A 138 4.15 -0.97 -12.83
CA LEU A 138 4.76 -1.99 -13.68
C LEU A 138 6.20 -1.65 -14.02
N LYS A 139 7.02 -2.69 -14.22
CA LYS A 139 8.29 -2.68 -14.94
C LYS A 139 8.15 -3.59 -16.15
N ASP A 140 8.30 -3.04 -17.35
CA ASP A 140 8.25 -3.81 -18.61
C ASP A 140 6.99 -4.69 -18.76
N GLY A 141 5.87 -4.24 -18.20
CA GLY A 141 4.59 -4.95 -18.20
C GLY A 141 4.33 -5.85 -16.98
N GLU A 142 5.33 -6.09 -16.13
CA GLU A 142 5.20 -6.91 -14.92
C GLU A 142 5.00 -6.06 -13.65
N PRO A 143 4.10 -6.48 -12.74
CA PRO A 143 3.81 -5.72 -11.54
C PRO A 143 4.95 -5.77 -10.51
N LEU A 144 5.48 -4.60 -10.14
CA LEU A 144 6.49 -4.46 -9.08
C LEU A 144 5.90 -4.47 -7.67
N SER A 145 4.61 -4.19 -7.55
CA SER A 145 3.91 -4.17 -6.27
C SER A 145 2.95 -5.34 -6.14
N ASN A 146 2.84 -5.85 -4.92
CA ASN A 146 1.85 -6.87 -4.59
C ASN A 146 0.41 -6.32 -4.67
N SER A 147 -0.56 -7.24 -4.69
CA SER A 147 -1.98 -6.88 -4.77
C SER A 147 -2.56 -6.28 -3.48
N PHE A 148 -1.77 -6.16 -2.41
CA PHE A 148 -2.21 -5.56 -1.15
C PHE A 148 -2.20 -4.04 -1.20
N VAL A 149 -1.44 -3.45 -2.12
CA VAL A 149 -1.24 -2.00 -2.21
C VAL A 149 -1.75 -1.50 -3.56
N THR A 150 -2.28 -0.28 -3.56
CA THR A 150 -2.61 0.44 -4.78
C THR A 150 -1.94 1.80 -4.77
N PHE A 151 -1.46 2.21 -5.94
CA PHE A 151 -0.92 3.55 -6.18
C PHE A 151 -2.07 4.50 -6.47
N LYS A 152 -2.05 5.68 -5.84
CA LYS A 152 -3.00 6.77 -6.10
C LYS A 152 -2.37 7.87 -6.93
N GLU A 153 -1.09 8.10 -6.71
CA GLU A 153 -0.33 9.08 -7.44
C GLU A 153 1.09 8.58 -7.63
N ILE A 154 1.67 8.85 -8.80
CA ILE A 154 3.09 8.68 -9.04
C ILE A 154 3.60 9.82 -9.90
N SER A 155 4.74 10.37 -9.52
CA SER A 155 5.43 11.43 -10.23
C SER A 155 6.92 11.16 -10.18
N PHE A 156 7.51 11.04 -11.36
CA PHE A 156 8.93 10.97 -11.57
C PHE A 156 9.43 12.34 -11.98
N LYS A 157 10.43 12.86 -11.28
CA LYS A 157 11.08 14.13 -11.61
C LYS A 157 12.54 13.88 -11.91
N ILE A 158 13.01 14.30 -13.08
CA ILE A 158 14.43 14.24 -13.41
C ILE A 158 15.02 15.64 -13.35
N SER A 159 16.18 15.77 -12.72
CA SER A 159 17.00 16.97 -12.74
C SER A 159 18.40 16.65 -13.26
N ASP A 160 18.99 17.60 -13.99
CA ASP A 160 20.33 17.50 -14.56
C ASP A 160 21.13 18.76 -14.22
N GLU A 161 21.79 18.71 -13.06
CA GLU A 161 22.63 19.77 -12.49
C GLU A 161 24.09 19.27 -12.36
N SER A 162 24.67 18.72 -13.43
CA SER A 162 25.99 18.05 -13.53
C SER A 162 25.97 16.53 -13.31
N ILE A 163 25.05 16.02 -12.49
CA ILE A 163 24.76 14.59 -12.36
C ILE A 163 23.24 14.44 -12.44
N LYS A 164 22.77 13.53 -13.30
CA LYS A 164 21.34 13.24 -13.42
C LYS A 164 20.80 12.61 -12.14
N LYS A 165 19.68 13.14 -11.66
CA LYS A 165 18.98 12.65 -10.47
C LYS A 165 17.53 12.37 -10.81
N LEU A 166 17.01 11.25 -10.33
CA LEU A 166 15.59 10.91 -10.36
C LEU A 166 15.01 11.09 -8.95
N THR A 167 14.05 12.00 -8.82
CA THR A 167 13.16 12.05 -7.65
C THR A 167 11.88 11.30 -7.96
N ILE A 168 11.59 10.29 -7.16
CA ILE A 168 10.35 9.51 -7.23
C ILE A 168 9.46 10.02 -6.11
N ASN A 169 8.24 10.42 -6.45
CA ASN A 169 7.17 10.68 -5.50
C ASN A 169 6.02 9.74 -5.81
N PHE A 170 5.54 9.01 -4.83
CA PHE A 170 4.30 8.26 -4.96
C PHE A 170 3.47 8.28 -3.70
N VAL A 171 2.19 8.08 -3.91
CA VAL A 171 1.17 7.99 -2.88
C VAL A 171 0.55 6.61 -2.96
N MET A 172 0.61 5.87 -1.86
CA MET A 172 0.08 4.52 -1.78
C MET A 172 -0.97 4.40 -0.67
N GLN A 173 -1.88 3.47 -0.87
CA GLN A 173 -2.84 3.05 0.15
C GLN A 173 -3.12 1.54 0.05
N PRO A 174 -3.70 0.93 1.08
CA PRO A 174 -4.15 -0.45 1.01
C PRO A 174 -5.22 -0.65 -0.08
N SER A 175 -5.20 -1.80 -0.72
CA SER A 175 -6.25 -2.19 -1.67
C SER A 175 -7.53 -2.60 -0.94
N THR A 176 -8.69 -2.19 -1.48
CA THR A 176 -10.02 -2.58 -0.99
C THR A 176 -10.30 -4.08 -1.10
N LYS A 177 -9.53 -4.81 -1.91
CA LYS A 177 -9.79 -6.22 -2.27
C LYS A 177 -9.61 -7.25 -1.14
N LYS A 178 -9.16 -6.84 0.05
CA LYS A 178 -8.82 -7.78 1.15
C LYS A 178 -9.65 -7.64 2.42
N GLY A 179 -10.87 -7.13 2.31
CA GLY A 179 -11.77 -6.99 3.46
C GLY A 179 -11.27 -5.99 4.51
N ILE A 180 -10.37 -5.09 4.11
CA ILE A 180 -9.89 -4.00 4.95
C ILE A 180 -11.03 -2.97 5.05
N LYS A 181 -11.41 -2.60 6.28
CA LYS A 181 -12.42 -1.56 6.51
C LYS A 181 -12.03 -0.28 5.79
N THR A 182 -12.97 0.38 5.11
CA THR A 182 -12.73 1.64 4.37
C THR A 182 -12.02 2.70 5.21
N LYS A 183 -12.42 2.81 6.49
CA LYS A 183 -11.78 3.71 7.47
C LYS A 183 -10.27 3.45 7.62
N LEU A 184 -9.86 2.19 7.65
CA LEU A 184 -8.43 1.83 7.72
C LEU A 184 -7.70 2.15 6.41
N ILE A 185 -8.38 2.11 5.26
CA ILE A 185 -7.75 2.47 3.98
C ILE A 185 -7.47 3.96 3.91
N GLU A 186 -8.45 4.79 4.32
CA GLU A 186 -8.34 6.25 4.33
C GLU A 186 -7.30 6.75 5.34
N GLU A 187 -7.24 6.12 6.52
CA GLU A 187 -6.28 6.49 7.58
C GLU A 187 -4.84 6.05 7.28
N ASN A 188 -4.61 5.05 6.40
CA ASN A 188 -3.29 4.49 6.15
C ASN A 188 -2.78 4.82 4.73
N LYS A 189 -2.70 6.13 4.46
CA LYS A 189 -2.10 6.66 3.22
C LYS A 189 -0.62 6.97 3.46
N ILE A 190 0.26 6.40 2.65
CA ILE A 190 1.69 6.70 2.70
C ILE A 190 2.07 7.60 1.53
N ILE A 191 2.69 8.73 1.85
CA ILE A 191 3.34 9.60 0.88
C ILE A 191 4.83 9.32 0.98
N PHE A 192 5.44 8.92 -0.12
CA PHE A 192 6.85 8.59 -0.16
C PHE A 192 7.55 9.40 -1.24
N GLN A 193 8.67 10.00 -0.87
CA GLN A 193 9.54 10.72 -1.79
C GLN A 193 10.99 10.29 -1.56
N THR A 194 11.69 9.96 -2.64
CA THR A 194 13.14 9.68 -2.58
C THR A 194 13.83 10.21 -3.83
N THR A 195 15.13 10.49 -3.73
CA THR A 195 15.95 10.96 -4.85
C THR A 195 17.14 10.03 -5.04
N ILE A 196 17.28 9.49 -6.24
CA ILE A 196 18.34 8.58 -6.66
C ILE A 196 19.23 9.31 -7.67
N SER A 197 20.54 9.30 -7.45
CA SER A 197 21.50 9.90 -8.38
C SER A 197 22.14 8.85 -9.27
N GLU A 198 22.37 9.18 -10.54
CA GLU A 198 23.13 8.38 -11.49
C GLU A 198 24.63 8.47 -11.16
N LYS A 199 25.09 7.73 -10.15
CA LYS A 199 26.51 7.57 -9.87
C LYS A 199 26.95 6.22 -10.45
N LEU A 200 27.44 6.25 -11.69
CA LEU A 200 27.97 5.07 -12.36
C LEU A 200 29.19 4.55 -11.58
N ILE A 201 29.16 3.26 -11.20
CA ILE A 201 30.35 2.59 -10.70
C ILE A 201 31.26 2.40 -11.92
N LYS A 202 32.34 3.18 -12.02
CA LYS A 202 33.41 2.87 -12.97
C LYS A 202 34.02 1.53 -12.54
N THR A 203 33.66 0.43 -13.20
CA THR A 203 34.49 -0.77 -13.21
C THR A 203 35.73 -0.43 -14.04
N ASN A 204 36.84 -0.17 -13.37
CA ASN A 204 38.17 -0.14 -13.98
C ASN A 204 38.55 -1.54 -14.48
#